data_AF-A0A5E8CHV8-F1
#
_entry.id   AF-A0A5E8CHV8-F1
#
_cell.length_a   1.000
_cell.length_b   1.000
_cell.length_c   1.000
_cell.angle_alpha   90.00
_cell.angle_beta   90.00
_cell.angle_gamma   90.00
#
_symmetry.space_group_name_H-M   'P 1'
#
loop_
_entity.id
_entity.type
_entity.pdbx_description
1 polymer ?
#
loop_
_entity_poly.entity_id
_entity_poly.type
_entity_poly.pdbx_seq_one_letter_code
_entity_poly.pdbx_strand_id
1 'polypeptide(L)'
;MSNLLNELNKYIIKKNYYKLKLQANTEIKVIKDPNIYYYIIVADTSEKQDIFCDYLAKYNLLSKTNNLFLPIDFEFNSKVIALMQMNFETEYNDRMIFIIYPPVLTKRCRSRLIKKILGNKNILKILHGSDSLDMPYLLTELIQNRKYQKKFIYSFTDTRYYCEFFNYQKNLIDRKCKIYSVLLDKGIITQKKLDQLYKNEEAMGPIYNIIINIYHMSQPLILYTMYDVLYLKYLYQSYPLKDHEYGKLIPELIRLVFLERKNIRDQYQYINQIVDKINNYFIYQKENKVKLIQVFNHILPKLINKNYTLETLLKVNYFKRWLHLIIKYIVYSIINTKYTIFEKKGKKFKEPIPLKLILLKKSRFKILNDLIKKIIEKINKEIIYIYNNEKSSMEYLWK
;
A
#
# COMPACT_ATOMS: atom_id res chain seq x y z
N MET A 1 9.91 1.22 33.64
CA MET A 1 9.81 0.70 32.25
C MET A 1 11.01 1.11 31.40
N SER A 2 11.45 2.38 31.41
CA SER A 2 12.69 2.83 30.73
C SER A 2 13.95 2.09 31.20
N ASN A 3 14.10 1.81 32.49
CA ASN A 3 15.30 1.11 33.01
C ASN A 3 15.46 -0.31 32.45
N LEU A 4 14.41 -1.14 32.47
CA LEU A 4 14.46 -2.50 31.90
C LEU A 4 14.75 -2.49 30.38
N LEU A 5 14.23 -1.48 29.67
CA LEU A 5 14.44 -1.31 28.24
C LEU A 5 15.89 -0.93 27.91
N ASN A 6 16.48 -0.04 28.70
CA ASN A 6 17.87 0.34 28.60
C ASN A 6 18.79 -0.84 28.93
N GLU A 7 18.44 -1.65 29.94
CA GLU A 7 19.22 -2.84 30.30
C GLU A 7 19.19 -3.92 29.20
N LEU A 8 18.06 -4.15 28.51
CA LEU A 8 18.02 -5.08 27.37
C LEU A 8 18.92 -4.61 26.21
N ASN A 9 18.91 -3.31 25.88
CA ASN A 9 19.80 -2.79 24.83
C ASN A 9 21.26 -2.86 25.23
N LYS A 10 21.58 -2.46 26.47
CA LYS A 10 22.92 -2.60 27.02
C LYS A 10 23.36 -4.05 26.98
N TYR A 11 22.47 -5.00 27.30
CA TYR A 11 22.75 -6.43 27.21
C TYR A 11 23.08 -6.85 25.77
N ILE A 12 22.24 -6.51 24.80
CA ILE A 12 22.47 -6.84 23.37
C ILE A 12 23.77 -6.22 22.86
N ILE A 13 23.99 -4.93 23.17
CA ILE A 13 25.18 -4.18 22.74
C ILE A 13 26.44 -4.73 23.42
N LYS A 14 26.42 -4.95 24.74
CA LYS A 14 27.55 -5.47 25.52
C LYS A 14 27.97 -6.87 25.09
N LYS A 15 27.01 -7.68 24.63
CA LYS A 15 27.28 -9.03 24.15
C LYS A 15 27.68 -9.10 22.67
N ASN A 16 27.75 -7.96 21.96
CA ASN A 16 28.18 -7.88 20.55
C ASN A 16 27.47 -8.86 19.60
N TYR A 17 26.17 -9.12 19.80
CA TYR A 17 25.40 -10.05 18.97
C TYR A 17 25.08 -9.54 17.56
N TYR A 18 25.36 -8.27 17.28
CA TYR A 18 25.09 -7.65 15.98
C TYR A 18 26.17 -8.02 14.96
N LYS A 19 25.73 -8.20 13.71
CA LYS A 19 26.58 -8.51 12.57
C LYS A 19 27.26 -7.26 12.01
N LEU A 20 26.59 -6.11 12.09
CA LEU A 20 27.07 -4.85 11.54
C LEU A 20 26.55 -3.66 12.37
N LYS A 21 27.34 -2.58 12.39
CA LYS A 21 27.02 -1.29 13.01
C LYS A 21 27.23 -0.18 12.00
N LEU A 22 26.24 0.70 11.84
CA LEU A 22 26.27 1.84 10.91
C LEU A 22 26.03 3.16 11.64
N GLN A 23 26.60 4.25 11.14
CA GLN A 23 26.37 5.59 11.64
C GLN A 23 25.32 6.30 10.78
N ALA A 24 24.23 6.77 11.37
CA ALA A 24 23.08 7.17 10.56
C ALA A 24 23.28 8.45 9.74
N ASN A 25 24.09 9.39 10.19
CA ASN A 25 24.39 10.61 9.42
C ASN A 25 25.30 10.33 8.20
N THR A 26 25.99 9.18 8.14
CA THR A 26 26.73 8.73 6.96
C THR A 26 25.83 7.99 5.97
N GLU A 27 24.81 7.30 6.48
CA GLU A 27 23.86 6.55 5.65
C GLU A 27 22.71 7.41 5.11
N ILE A 28 22.17 8.32 5.93
CA ILE A 28 20.89 9.02 5.69
C ILE A 28 21.10 10.53 5.82
N LYS A 29 20.99 11.24 4.69
CA LYS A 29 21.26 12.69 4.58
C LYS A 29 20.37 13.54 5.50
N VAL A 30 19.14 13.12 5.76
CA VAL A 30 18.18 13.88 6.60
C VAL A 30 18.50 13.79 8.09
N ILE A 31 19.38 12.88 8.51
CA ILE A 31 19.82 12.73 9.90
C ILE A 31 21.14 13.46 10.07
N LYS A 32 21.18 14.43 10.99
CA LYS A 32 22.38 15.23 11.27
C LYS A 32 23.13 14.81 12.52
N ASP A 33 22.47 14.12 13.45
CA ASP A 33 23.08 13.72 14.72
C ASP A 33 24.08 12.56 14.49
N PRO A 34 25.38 12.79 14.79
CA PRO A 34 26.43 11.78 14.61
C PRO A 34 26.37 10.64 15.63
N ASN A 35 25.61 10.77 16.72
CA ASN A 35 25.54 9.77 17.79
C ASN A 35 24.51 8.68 17.54
N ILE A 36 23.85 8.72 16.39
CA ILE A 36 22.86 7.74 16.01
C ILE A 36 23.53 6.57 15.29
N TYR A 37 23.28 5.36 15.81
CA TYR A 37 23.74 4.12 15.20
C TYR A 37 22.59 3.16 14.90
N TYR A 38 22.74 2.38 13.82
CA TYR A 38 21.93 1.22 13.52
C TYR A 38 22.71 -0.05 13.85
N TYR A 39 22.05 -0.99 14.51
CA TYR A 39 22.58 -2.33 14.81
C TYR A 39 21.83 -3.36 13.99
N ILE A 40 22.57 -4.17 13.22
CA ILE A 40 22.00 -5.16 12.32
C ILE A 40 22.21 -6.54 12.92
N ILE A 41 21.13 -7.29 13.12
CA ILE A 41 21.14 -8.65 13.67
C ILE A 41 20.56 -9.61 12.64
N VAL A 42 21.41 -10.51 12.14
CA VAL A 42 20.97 -11.67 11.35
C VAL A 42 20.64 -12.78 12.34
N ALA A 43 19.36 -13.19 12.43
CA ALA A 43 18.88 -14.17 13.39
C ALA A 43 19.14 -15.63 12.94
N ASP A 44 20.41 -15.91 12.66
CA ASP A 44 20.97 -17.19 12.19
C ASP A 44 21.20 -18.23 13.31
N THR A 45 20.90 -17.88 14.55
CA THR A 45 21.16 -18.71 15.74
C THR A 45 19.98 -18.62 16.69
N SER A 46 19.80 -19.64 17.54
CA SER A 46 18.71 -19.68 18.51
C SER A 46 18.73 -18.48 19.47
N GLU A 47 19.91 -18.06 19.96
CA GLU A 47 20.01 -16.92 20.87
C GLU A 47 19.60 -15.61 20.18
N LYS A 48 20.01 -15.39 18.92
CA LYS A 48 19.60 -14.19 18.17
C LYS A 48 18.11 -14.19 17.83
N GLN A 49 17.50 -15.37 17.62
CA GLN A 49 16.06 -15.50 17.45
C GLN A 49 15.29 -15.19 18.74
N ASP A 50 15.83 -15.57 19.89
CA ASP A 50 15.26 -15.21 21.20
C ASP A 50 15.38 -13.70 21.46
N ILE A 51 16.53 -13.10 21.13
CA ILE A 51 16.70 -11.63 21.17
C ILE A 51 15.64 -10.95 20.31
N PHE A 52 15.46 -11.41 19.06
CA PHE A 52 14.41 -10.89 18.21
C PHE A 52 13.03 -11.03 18.88
N CYS A 53 12.72 -12.20 19.44
CA CYS A 53 11.45 -12.46 20.09
C CYS A 53 11.18 -11.51 21.28
N ASP A 54 12.19 -11.23 22.10
CA ASP A 54 12.09 -10.31 23.23
C ASP A 54 11.99 -8.86 22.76
N TYR A 55 12.70 -8.52 21.68
CA TYR A 55 12.59 -7.21 21.06
C TYR A 55 11.17 -6.94 20.53
N LEU A 56 10.46 -7.95 19.99
CA LEU A 56 9.04 -7.80 19.62
C LEU A 56 8.17 -7.47 20.84
N ALA A 57 8.44 -8.06 22.01
CA ALA A 57 7.69 -7.74 23.22
C ALA A 57 7.93 -6.28 23.67
N LYS A 58 9.20 -5.85 23.65
CA LYS A 58 9.62 -4.46 23.90
C LYS A 58 8.94 -3.49 22.94
N TYR A 59 9.00 -3.72 21.64
CA TYR A 59 8.48 -2.80 20.64
C TYR A 59 6.95 -2.67 20.72
N ASN A 60 6.26 -3.78 20.98
CA ASN A 60 4.81 -3.73 21.25
C ASN A 60 4.49 -2.93 22.53
N LEU A 61 5.31 -3.01 23.57
CA LEU A 61 5.10 -2.21 24.79
C LEU A 61 5.22 -0.72 24.51
N LEU A 62 6.26 -0.31 23.76
CA LEU A 62 6.48 1.07 23.33
C LEU A 62 5.34 1.60 22.45
N SER A 63 4.76 0.74 21.61
CA SER A 63 3.64 1.11 20.74
C SER A 63 2.35 1.45 21.50
N LYS A 64 2.27 1.17 22.81
CA LYS A 64 1.09 1.54 23.62
C LYS A 64 1.00 3.04 23.87
N THR A 65 2.15 3.72 23.96
CA THR A 65 2.24 5.15 24.24
C THR A 65 2.63 5.96 23.00
N ASN A 66 3.25 5.32 22.00
CA ASN A 66 3.76 5.99 20.81
C ASN A 66 3.23 5.36 19.52
N ASN A 67 3.04 6.19 18.49
CA ASN A 67 2.85 5.68 17.13
C ASN A 67 4.22 5.37 16.54
N LEU A 68 4.43 4.11 16.14
CA LEU A 68 5.72 3.63 15.67
C LEU A 68 5.67 3.28 14.17
N PHE A 69 6.84 3.23 13.54
CA PHE A 69 7.01 2.87 12.13
C PHE A 69 7.85 1.61 12.00
N LEU A 70 7.39 0.69 11.16
CA LEU A 70 8.05 -0.57 10.90
C LEU A 70 8.18 -0.79 9.40
N PRO A 71 9.28 -0.31 8.78
CA PRO A 71 9.72 -0.79 7.48
C PRO A 71 9.88 -2.31 7.46
N ILE A 72 9.39 -2.94 6.40
CA ILE A 72 9.50 -4.38 6.16
C ILE A 72 9.85 -4.60 4.70
N ASP A 73 10.70 -5.58 4.45
CA ASP A 73 10.90 -6.15 3.12
C ASP A 73 11.09 -7.68 3.21
N PHE A 74 11.14 -8.34 2.06
CA PHE A 74 11.31 -9.80 1.96
C PHE A 74 12.19 -10.18 0.77
N GLU A 75 12.94 -11.27 0.94
CA GLU A 75 13.62 -11.93 -0.18
C GLU A 75 13.14 -13.36 -0.36
N PHE A 76 13.20 -13.83 -1.60
CA PHE A 76 12.66 -15.12 -2.00
C PHE A 76 13.69 -15.94 -2.77
N ASN A 77 13.82 -17.21 -2.42
CA ASN A 77 14.45 -18.20 -3.29
C ASN A 77 13.38 -18.72 -4.25
N SER A 78 13.43 -18.23 -5.48
CA SER A 78 12.37 -18.42 -6.49
C SER A 78 11.01 -17.86 -6.03
N LYS A 79 10.17 -18.68 -5.37
CA LYS A 79 8.86 -18.28 -4.84
C LYS A 79 8.68 -18.61 -3.36
N VAL A 80 9.72 -19.17 -2.73
CA VAL A 80 9.71 -19.53 -1.31
C VAL A 80 10.43 -18.44 -0.54
N ILE A 81 9.83 -18.00 0.57
CA ILE A 81 10.45 -17.01 1.44
C ILE A 81 11.85 -17.47 1.86
N ALA A 82 12.85 -16.59 1.75
CA ALA A 82 14.21 -16.85 2.20
C ALA A 82 14.55 -16.02 3.45
N LEU A 83 14.14 -14.75 3.49
CA LEU A 83 14.28 -13.90 4.67
C LEU A 83 13.26 -12.77 4.68
N MET A 84 13.09 -12.19 5.86
CA MET A 84 12.26 -11.01 6.14
C MET A 84 13.13 -9.99 6.88
N GLN A 85 13.13 -8.75 6.40
CA GLN A 85 13.87 -7.65 6.98
C GLN A 85 12.91 -6.72 7.71
N MET A 86 13.31 -6.25 8.89
CA MET A 86 12.48 -5.38 9.72
C MET A 86 13.33 -4.31 10.39
N ASN A 87 13.07 -3.04 10.11
CA ASN A 87 13.74 -1.91 10.77
C ASN A 87 12.89 -1.39 11.95
N PHE A 88 13.42 -1.52 13.15
CA PHE A 88 12.79 -1.02 14.37
C PHE A 88 13.52 0.21 14.87
N GLU A 89 12.90 1.36 14.68
CA GLU A 89 13.37 2.62 15.24
C GLU A 89 12.46 3.08 16.37
N THR A 90 13.09 3.60 17.43
CA THR A 90 12.40 4.22 18.57
C THR A 90 12.98 5.61 18.85
N GLU A 91 12.27 6.38 19.67
CA GLU A 91 12.72 7.72 20.10
C GLU A 91 13.89 7.67 21.09
N TYR A 92 14.18 6.51 21.67
CA TYR A 92 15.25 6.32 22.66
C TYR A 92 16.59 5.97 22.02
N ASN A 93 16.81 6.38 20.78
CA ASN A 93 17.99 6.06 19.96
C ASN A 93 18.24 4.56 19.73
N ASP A 94 17.29 3.69 20.08
CA ASP A 94 17.35 2.28 19.69
C ASP A 94 16.91 2.12 18.25
N ARG A 95 17.85 1.72 17.39
CA ARG A 95 17.62 1.44 15.98
C ARG A 95 18.21 0.07 15.65
N MET A 96 17.34 -0.90 15.48
CA MET A 96 17.73 -2.28 15.20
C MET A 96 17.10 -2.75 13.90
N ILE A 97 17.91 -3.31 13.01
CA ILE A 97 17.43 -4.02 11.83
C ILE A 97 17.60 -5.51 12.09
N PHE A 98 16.48 -6.24 12.06
CA PHE A 98 16.50 -7.69 12.13
C PHE A 98 16.31 -8.28 10.75
N ILE A 99 17.19 -9.21 10.40
CA ILE A 99 17.06 -10.08 9.24
C ILE A 99 16.77 -11.47 9.78
N ILE A 100 15.57 -11.99 9.48
CA ILE A 100 15.06 -13.24 10.05
C ILE A 100 14.58 -14.16 8.95
N TYR A 101 14.53 -15.47 9.23
CA TYR A 101 13.81 -16.43 8.41
C TYR A 101 12.53 -16.83 9.17
N PRO A 102 11.34 -16.31 8.81
CA PRO A 102 10.14 -16.49 9.64
C PRO A 102 9.75 -17.95 9.95
N PRO A 103 9.97 -18.95 9.06
CA PRO A 103 9.68 -20.35 9.34
C PRO A 103 10.44 -20.97 10.51
N VAL A 104 11.65 -20.49 10.86
CA VAL A 104 12.41 -21.04 12.00
C VAL A 104 11.98 -20.45 13.35
N LEU A 105 11.09 -19.44 13.34
CA LEU A 105 10.59 -18.87 14.58
C LEU A 105 9.72 -19.87 15.34
N THR A 106 9.95 -19.96 16.66
CA THR A 106 9.06 -20.71 17.55
C THR A 106 7.62 -20.22 17.44
N LYS A 107 6.64 -21.10 17.68
CA LYS A 107 5.21 -20.76 17.67
C LYS A 107 4.88 -19.54 18.54
N ARG A 108 5.56 -19.41 19.69
CA ARG A 108 5.42 -18.27 20.61
C ARG A 108 5.92 -16.97 19.96
N CYS A 109 7.12 -16.98 19.38
CA CYS A 109 7.70 -15.83 18.70
C CYS A 109 6.84 -15.42 17.48
N ARG A 110 6.50 -16.36 16.61
CA ARG A 110 5.62 -16.11 15.44
C ARG A 110 4.26 -15.54 15.85
N SER A 111 3.66 -16.06 16.93
CA SER A 111 2.41 -15.50 17.48
C SER A 111 2.60 -14.07 17.99
N ARG A 112 3.73 -13.73 18.62
CA ARG A 112 4.04 -12.34 19.01
C ARG A 112 4.19 -11.44 17.78
N LEU A 113 4.99 -11.85 16.80
CA LEU A 113 5.18 -11.12 15.54
C LEU A 113 3.83 -10.79 14.89
N ILE A 114 2.96 -11.79 14.71
CA ILE A 114 1.67 -11.59 14.06
C ILE A 114 0.73 -10.73 14.92
N LYS A 115 0.56 -11.07 16.19
CA LYS A 115 -0.52 -10.48 17.01
C LYS A 115 -0.16 -9.13 17.63
N LYS A 116 1.11 -8.92 17.95
CA LYS A 116 1.61 -7.77 18.72
C LYS A 116 2.34 -6.75 17.86
N ILE A 117 2.81 -7.15 16.68
CA ILE A 117 3.56 -6.28 15.77
C ILE A 117 2.78 -6.07 14.48
N LEU A 118 2.65 -7.10 13.64
CA LEU A 118 1.99 -6.99 12.33
C LEU A 118 0.51 -6.59 12.46
N GLY A 119 -0.20 -7.15 13.44
CA GLY A 119 -1.60 -6.85 13.72
C GLY A 119 -1.85 -5.65 14.66
N ASN A 120 -0.82 -4.87 15.01
CA ASN A 120 -0.94 -3.74 15.93
C ASN A 120 -1.25 -2.44 15.17
N LYS A 121 -2.30 -1.73 15.59
CA LYS A 121 -2.78 -0.51 14.94
C LYS A 121 -1.90 0.72 15.18
N ASN A 122 -1.09 0.71 16.26
CA ASN A 122 -0.20 1.81 16.63
C ASN A 122 1.19 1.65 15.98
N ILE A 123 1.40 0.60 15.20
CA ILE A 123 2.62 0.38 14.43
C ILE A 123 2.23 0.45 12.95
N LEU A 124 2.67 1.48 12.24
CA LEU A 124 2.48 1.59 10.80
C LEU A 124 3.52 0.72 10.10
N LYS A 125 3.06 -0.29 9.35
CA LYS A 125 3.91 -1.11 8.48
C LYS A 125 4.12 -0.37 7.17
N ILE A 126 5.38 -0.20 6.78
CA ILE A 126 5.77 0.50 5.56
C ILE A 126 6.48 -0.51 4.66
N LEU A 127 5.95 -0.72 3.47
CA LEU A 127 6.63 -1.49 2.42
C LEU A 127 6.77 -0.62 1.17
N HIS A 128 7.44 -1.16 0.14
CA HIS A 128 7.59 -0.50 -1.15
C HIS A 128 7.39 -1.50 -2.29
N GLY A 129 6.31 -1.36 -3.07
CA GLY A 129 6.07 -2.20 -4.23
C GLY A 129 5.63 -3.63 -3.90
N SER A 130 4.92 -3.80 -2.79
CA SER A 130 4.68 -5.09 -2.13
C SER A 130 3.60 -6.00 -2.76
N ASP A 131 2.93 -5.59 -3.84
CA ASP A 131 1.75 -6.31 -4.37
C ASP A 131 2.06 -7.72 -4.94
N SER A 132 3.29 -7.92 -5.45
CA SER A 132 3.69 -9.09 -6.22
C SER A 132 4.02 -10.33 -5.40
N LEU A 133 5.03 -10.29 -4.51
CA LEU A 133 5.49 -11.46 -3.73
C LEU A 133 5.26 -11.29 -2.23
N ASP A 134 5.60 -10.13 -1.67
CA ASP A 134 5.51 -9.84 -0.24
C ASP A 134 4.09 -10.01 0.30
N MET A 135 3.12 -9.35 -0.35
CA MET A 135 1.74 -9.35 0.12
C MET A 135 1.07 -10.72 -0.03
N PRO A 136 1.27 -11.49 -1.12
CA PRO A 136 0.90 -12.90 -1.13
C PRO A 136 1.47 -13.66 0.07
N TYR A 137 2.80 -13.70 0.23
CA TYR A 137 3.43 -14.42 1.34
C TYR A 137 2.88 -13.99 2.72
N LEU A 138 2.82 -12.69 2.96
CA LEU A 138 2.30 -12.12 4.21
C LEU A 138 0.89 -12.59 4.54
N LEU A 139 0.00 -12.63 3.54
CA LEU A 139 -1.41 -12.89 3.76
C LEU A 139 -1.76 -14.38 3.64
N THR A 140 -1.05 -15.17 2.84
CA THR A 140 -1.36 -16.59 2.63
C THR A 140 -0.54 -17.52 3.51
N GLU A 141 0.70 -17.16 3.83
CA GLU A 141 1.62 -18.04 4.55
C GLU A 141 1.94 -17.54 5.96
N LEU A 142 2.29 -16.26 6.12
CA LEU A 142 2.67 -15.74 7.43
C LEU A 142 1.44 -15.47 8.33
N ILE A 143 0.48 -14.67 7.85
CA ILE A 143 -0.72 -14.25 8.57
C ILE A 143 -1.94 -15.01 8.04
N GLN A 144 -2.03 -16.30 8.35
CA GLN A 144 -3.12 -17.15 7.87
C GLN A 144 -4.51 -16.77 8.44
N ASN A 145 -4.55 -16.09 9.59
CA ASN A 145 -5.81 -15.73 10.24
C ASN A 145 -6.39 -14.41 9.69
N ARG A 146 -7.58 -14.48 9.07
CA ARG A 146 -8.29 -13.33 8.48
C ARG A 146 -8.46 -12.12 9.40
N LYS A 147 -8.65 -12.31 10.71
CA LYS A 147 -8.76 -11.19 11.67
C LYS A 147 -7.45 -10.39 11.72
N TYR A 148 -6.32 -11.08 11.69
CA TYR A 148 -5.00 -10.44 11.72
C TYR A 148 -4.57 -9.90 10.35
N GLN A 149 -4.97 -10.54 9.24
CA GLN A 149 -4.81 -9.97 7.89
C GLN A 149 -5.48 -8.59 7.80
N LYS A 150 -6.74 -8.49 8.25
CA LYS A 150 -7.47 -7.21 8.29
C LYS A 150 -6.74 -6.18 9.14
N LYS A 151 -6.26 -6.57 10.34
CA LYS A 151 -5.52 -5.67 11.22
C LYS A 151 -4.22 -5.18 10.60
N PHE A 152 -3.46 -6.05 9.96
CA PHE A 152 -2.24 -5.70 9.24
C PHE A 152 -2.55 -4.66 8.17
N ILE A 153 -3.50 -4.95 7.27
CA ILE A 153 -3.86 -4.03 6.18
C ILE A 153 -4.30 -2.68 6.73
N TYR A 154 -5.10 -2.62 7.81
CA TYR A 154 -5.55 -1.33 8.36
C TYR A 154 -4.44 -0.45 8.95
N SER A 155 -3.26 -1.01 9.16
CA SER A 155 -2.10 -0.30 9.71
C SER A 155 -0.88 -0.47 8.81
N PHE A 156 -1.12 -0.61 7.52
CA PHE A 156 -0.12 -0.77 6.48
C PHE A 156 -0.19 0.40 5.48
N THR A 157 0.94 0.68 4.83
CA THR A 157 1.05 1.58 3.69
C THR A 157 2.16 1.12 2.74
N ASP A 158 2.06 1.49 1.46
CA ASP A 158 3.03 1.15 0.43
C ASP A 158 3.51 2.43 -0.27
N THR A 159 4.80 2.74 -0.10
CA THR A 159 5.41 3.99 -0.58
C THR A 159 5.46 4.08 -2.10
N ARG A 160 5.36 2.97 -2.84
CA ARG A 160 5.29 3.00 -4.31
C ARG A 160 4.10 3.81 -4.80
N TYR A 161 2.93 3.66 -4.19
CA TYR A 161 1.73 4.39 -4.62
C TYR A 161 1.78 5.88 -4.25
N TYR A 162 2.53 6.24 -3.20
CA TYR A 162 2.83 7.64 -2.88
C TYR A 162 3.73 8.25 -3.96
N CYS A 163 4.74 7.50 -4.40
CA CYS A 163 5.59 7.91 -5.51
C CYS A 163 4.80 8.07 -6.82
N GLU A 164 4.01 7.07 -7.22
CA GLU A 164 3.24 7.12 -8.47
C GLU A 164 2.28 8.32 -8.47
N PHE A 165 1.55 8.52 -7.37
CA PHE A 165 0.67 9.68 -7.22
C PHE A 165 1.46 11.02 -7.29
N PHE A 166 2.58 11.11 -6.58
CA PHE A 166 3.43 12.30 -6.59
C PHE A 166 3.97 12.62 -7.99
N ASN A 167 4.42 11.61 -8.73
CA ASN A 167 4.95 11.79 -10.07
C ASN A 167 3.86 12.30 -11.02
N TYR A 168 2.65 11.74 -10.99
CA TYR A 168 1.53 12.26 -11.79
C TYR A 168 1.13 13.68 -11.38
N GLN A 169 1.15 13.98 -10.08
CA GLN A 169 0.84 15.33 -9.59
C GLN A 169 1.87 16.37 -10.07
N LYS A 170 3.13 15.97 -10.23
CA LYS A 170 4.22 16.86 -10.67
C LYS A 170 4.51 16.76 -12.17
N ASN A 171 3.67 16.06 -12.95
CA ASN A 171 3.88 15.78 -14.37
C ASN A 171 5.25 15.11 -14.68
N LEU A 172 5.74 14.27 -13.78
CA LEU A 172 7.00 13.51 -13.90
C LEU A 172 6.72 12.09 -14.43
N ILE A 173 6.07 11.99 -15.60
CA ILE A 173 5.46 10.75 -16.09
C ILE A 173 6.50 9.64 -16.36
N ASP A 174 7.70 10.00 -16.80
CA ASP A 174 8.76 9.03 -17.11
C ASP A 174 9.56 8.57 -15.89
N ARG A 175 9.33 9.19 -14.72
CA ARG A 175 10.06 8.81 -13.51
C ARG A 175 9.52 7.52 -12.93
N LYS A 176 10.38 6.50 -12.90
CA LYS A 176 10.09 5.21 -12.28
C LYS A 176 10.12 5.34 -10.76
N CYS A 177 9.22 4.62 -10.10
CA CYS A 177 9.19 4.50 -8.64
C CYS A 177 10.08 3.36 -8.14
N LYS A 178 11.33 3.29 -8.63
CA LYS A 178 12.35 2.39 -8.07
C LYS A 178 12.89 3.00 -6.78
N ILE A 179 13.04 2.19 -5.73
CA ILE A 179 13.37 2.67 -4.38
C ILE A 179 14.59 3.61 -4.37
N TYR A 180 15.76 3.19 -4.89
CA TYR A 180 16.98 4.01 -4.84
C TYR A 180 16.89 5.31 -5.65
N SER A 181 16.21 5.30 -6.80
CA SER A 181 15.96 6.51 -7.60
C SER A 181 15.11 7.52 -6.81
N VAL A 182 14.06 7.04 -6.15
CA VAL A 182 13.18 7.91 -5.35
C VAL A 182 13.90 8.42 -4.09
N LEU A 183 14.76 7.62 -3.46
CA LEU A 183 15.55 8.05 -2.31
C LEU A 183 16.48 9.22 -2.66
N LEU A 184 17.13 9.17 -3.82
CA LEU A 184 17.96 10.27 -4.31
C LEU A 184 17.11 11.51 -4.62
N ASP A 185 16.02 11.34 -5.37
CA ASP A 185 15.11 12.43 -5.75
C ASP A 185 14.51 13.17 -4.55
N LYS A 186 14.24 12.43 -3.47
CA LYS A 186 13.72 12.98 -2.21
C LYS A 186 14.82 13.52 -1.29
N GLY A 187 16.09 13.47 -1.70
CA GLY A 187 17.22 13.95 -0.93
C GLY A 187 17.45 13.19 0.37
N ILE A 188 17.05 11.91 0.43
CA ILE A 188 17.25 11.04 1.61
C ILE A 188 18.66 10.47 1.61
N ILE A 189 19.18 10.18 0.42
CA ILE A 189 20.57 9.75 0.20
C ILE A 189 21.30 10.77 -0.68
N THR A 190 22.63 10.71 -0.66
CA THR A 190 23.49 11.47 -1.57
C THR A 190 23.79 10.67 -2.83
N GLN A 191 24.29 11.32 -3.89
CA GLN A 191 24.79 10.61 -5.07
C GLN A 191 25.90 9.62 -4.70
N LYS A 192 26.86 10.05 -3.86
CA LYS A 192 27.91 9.17 -3.33
C LYS A 192 27.33 7.91 -2.67
N LYS A 193 26.25 8.06 -1.91
CA LYS A 193 25.60 6.90 -1.27
C LYS A 193 24.91 6.01 -2.29
N LEU A 194 24.24 6.57 -3.29
CA LEU A 194 23.66 5.80 -4.39
C LEU A 194 24.74 4.98 -5.12
N ASP A 195 25.88 5.59 -5.43
CA ASP A 195 26.99 4.90 -6.10
C ASP A 195 27.54 3.74 -5.24
N GLN A 196 27.57 3.90 -3.91
CA GLN A 196 27.93 2.82 -2.98
C GLN A 196 26.92 1.67 -2.99
N LEU A 197 25.61 1.98 -3.08
CA LEU A 197 24.57 0.96 -3.16
C LEU A 197 24.70 0.13 -4.44
N TYR A 198 24.95 0.78 -5.59
CA TYR A 198 25.18 0.07 -6.85
C TYR A 198 26.45 -0.78 -6.83
N LYS A 199 27.56 -0.27 -6.26
CA LYS A 199 28.77 -1.08 -6.09
C LYS A 199 28.53 -2.32 -5.21
N ASN A 200 27.68 -2.21 -4.19
CA ASN A 200 27.30 -3.34 -3.36
C ASN A 200 26.45 -4.36 -4.13
N GLU A 201 25.49 -3.89 -4.94
CA GLU A 201 24.67 -4.75 -5.81
C GLU A 201 25.53 -5.48 -6.86
N GLU A 202 26.50 -4.80 -7.47
CA GLU A 202 27.48 -5.39 -8.38
C GLU A 202 28.34 -6.46 -7.69
N ALA A 203 28.86 -6.18 -6.49
CA ALA A 203 29.68 -7.12 -5.72
C ALA A 203 28.89 -8.34 -5.22
N MET A 204 27.58 -8.17 -4.97
CA MET A 204 26.67 -9.25 -4.61
C MET A 204 26.36 -10.14 -5.83
N GLY A 205 26.25 -9.53 -7.01
CA GLY A 205 25.69 -10.15 -8.20
C GLY A 205 24.15 -10.05 -8.23
N PRO A 206 23.51 -10.43 -9.34
CA PRO A 206 22.06 -10.27 -9.48
C PRO A 206 21.30 -11.14 -8.47
N ILE A 207 20.39 -10.53 -7.70
CA ILE A 207 19.66 -11.21 -6.61
C ILE A 207 18.93 -12.49 -7.07
N TYR A 208 18.41 -12.49 -8.29
CA TYR A 208 17.70 -13.64 -8.87
C TYR A 208 18.60 -14.85 -9.19
N ASN A 209 19.93 -14.68 -9.16
CA ASN A 209 20.92 -15.75 -9.34
C ASN A 209 21.49 -16.27 -8.00
N ILE A 210 21.08 -15.70 -6.87
CA ILE A 210 21.65 -16.00 -5.56
C ILE A 210 20.68 -16.88 -4.79
N ILE A 211 21.18 -18.00 -4.25
CA ILE A 211 20.44 -18.79 -3.27
C ILE A 211 20.71 -18.19 -1.89
N ILE A 212 19.68 -17.59 -1.31
CA ILE A 212 19.76 -16.91 -0.02
C ILE A 212 19.64 -17.96 1.09
N ASN A 213 20.67 -18.04 1.93
CA ASN A 213 20.68 -18.85 3.14
C ASN A 213 21.04 -17.97 4.34
N ILE A 214 20.11 -17.81 5.29
CA ILE A 214 20.30 -16.94 6.46
C ILE A 214 21.52 -17.33 7.31
N TYR A 215 21.88 -18.62 7.33
CA TYR A 215 23.02 -19.14 8.09
C TYR A 215 24.37 -18.81 7.44
N HIS A 216 24.37 -18.46 6.15
CA HIS A 216 25.57 -18.23 5.35
C HIS A 216 25.41 -17.01 4.42
N MET A 217 25.02 -15.87 4.97
CA MET A 217 24.93 -14.63 4.19
C MET A 217 26.29 -13.95 4.05
N SER A 218 26.66 -13.59 2.81
CA SER A 218 27.83 -12.75 2.53
C SER A 218 27.59 -11.32 3.02
N GLN A 219 28.67 -10.57 3.29
CA GLN A 219 28.55 -9.18 3.71
C GLN A 219 27.79 -8.30 2.68
N PRO A 220 28.05 -8.40 1.36
CA PRO A 220 27.27 -7.65 0.37
C PRO A 220 25.76 -7.93 0.41
N LEU A 221 25.37 -9.19 0.61
CA LEU A 221 23.96 -9.57 0.73
C LEU A 221 23.31 -9.02 2.01
N ILE A 222 24.05 -9.01 3.13
CA ILE A 222 23.57 -8.40 4.39
C ILE A 222 23.38 -6.89 4.22
N LEU A 223 24.33 -6.22 3.54
CA LEU A 223 24.24 -4.80 3.22
C LEU A 223 23.05 -4.50 2.30
N TYR A 224 22.86 -5.28 1.25
CA TYR A 224 21.73 -5.16 0.34
C TYR A 224 20.40 -5.23 1.12
N THR A 225 20.19 -6.35 1.81
CA THR A 225 18.94 -6.65 2.53
C THR A 225 18.60 -5.61 3.61
N MET A 226 19.58 -5.11 4.36
CA MET A 226 19.30 -4.08 5.36
C MET A 226 18.93 -2.72 4.73
N TYR A 227 19.49 -2.39 3.56
CA TYR A 227 19.26 -1.09 2.92
C TYR A 227 17.85 -0.97 2.37
N ASP A 228 17.21 -2.07 1.99
CA ASP A 228 15.83 -2.08 1.52
C ASP A 228 14.83 -1.64 2.60
N VAL A 229 15.17 -1.79 3.89
CA VAL A 229 14.33 -1.33 5.01
C VAL A 229 14.87 -0.11 5.75
N LEU A 230 16.17 0.19 5.63
CA LEU A 230 16.80 1.30 6.34
C LEU A 230 16.14 2.65 5.99
N TYR A 231 15.89 2.89 4.71
CA TYR A 231 15.45 4.20 4.23
C TYR A 231 13.93 4.39 4.18
N LEU A 232 13.13 3.32 4.22
CA LEU A 232 11.69 3.36 3.92
C LEU A 232 10.89 4.27 4.85
N LYS A 233 11.24 4.33 6.13
CA LYS A 233 10.59 5.26 7.08
C LYS A 233 10.79 6.71 6.62
N TYR A 234 12.03 7.07 6.29
CA TYR A 234 12.38 8.42 5.82
C TYR A 234 11.75 8.72 4.46
N LEU A 235 11.67 7.71 3.58
CA LEU A 235 10.96 7.84 2.32
C LEU A 235 9.48 8.16 2.53
N TYR A 236 8.80 7.39 3.39
CA TYR A 236 7.41 7.66 3.75
C TYR A 236 7.23 9.07 4.33
N GLN A 237 8.12 9.50 5.23
CA GLN A 237 8.07 10.81 5.86
C GLN A 237 8.43 11.97 4.91
N SER A 238 9.07 11.71 3.77
CA SER A 238 9.42 12.72 2.77
C SER A 238 8.22 13.21 1.94
N TYR A 239 7.11 12.48 1.95
CA TYR A 239 5.86 12.91 1.31
C TYR A 239 5.15 13.95 2.18
N PRO A 240 4.30 14.82 1.59
CA PRO A 240 3.60 15.84 2.35
C PRO A 240 2.42 15.22 3.12
N LEU A 241 2.71 14.44 4.17
CA LEU A 241 1.74 13.66 4.94
C LEU A 241 0.69 14.52 5.69
N LYS A 242 0.93 15.83 5.80
CA LYS A 242 -0.06 16.80 6.32
C LYS A 242 -1.16 17.09 5.29
N ASP A 243 -0.85 16.94 4.00
CA ASP A 243 -1.82 17.11 2.92
C ASP A 243 -2.87 16.00 2.99
N HIS A 244 -4.11 16.38 2.68
CA HIS A 244 -5.27 15.50 2.81
C HIS A 244 -5.13 14.23 1.95
N GLU A 245 -4.59 14.38 0.73
CA GLU A 245 -4.34 13.30 -0.23
C GLU A 245 -3.38 12.25 0.34
N TYR A 246 -2.20 12.67 0.78
CA TYR A 246 -1.12 11.79 1.21
C TYR A 246 -1.33 11.22 2.61
N GLY A 247 -1.81 12.05 3.54
CA GLY A 247 -2.02 11.66 4.93
C GLY A 247 -3.24 10.76 5.14
N LYS A 248 -4.26 10.85 4.27
CA LYS A 248 -5.56 10.21 4.51
C LYS A 248 -6.09 9.43 3.31
N LEU A 249 -6.27 10.08 2.16
CA LEU A 249 -6.98 9.48 1.02
C LEU A 249 -6.21 8.30 0.40
N ILE A 250 -4.93 8.50 0.07
CA ILE A 250 -4.05 7.46 -0.49
C ILE A 250 -3.98 6.24 0.42
N PRO A 251 -3.65 6.37 1.74
CA PRO A 251 -3.61 5.19 2.60
C PRO A 251 -4.97 4.51 2.75
N GLU A 252 -6.11 5.23 2.82
CA GLU A 252 -7.43 4.58 2.79
C GLU A 252 -7.65 3.77 1.51
N LEU A 253 -7.27 4.33 0.35
CA LEU A 253 -7.45 3.68 -0.95
C LEU A 253 -6.55 2.46 -1.12
N ILE A 254 -5.25 2.55 -0.76
CA ILE A 254 -4.31 1.41 -0.74
C ILE A 254 -4.92 0.26 0.04
N ARG A 255 -5.37 0.53 1.26
CA ARG A 255 -5.90 -0.49 2.18
C ARG A 255 -7.18 -1.13 1.64
N LEU A 256 -8.09 -0.32 1.09
CA LEU A 256 -9.31 -0.86 0.52
C LEU A 256 -9.01 -1.75 -0.68
N VAL A 257 -8.18 -1.29 -1.62
CA VAL A 257 -7.85 -2.06 -2.81
C VAL A 257 -7.15 -3.38 -2.44
N PHE A 258 -6.26 -3.38 -1.43
CA PHE A 258 -5.69 -4.64 -0.93
C PHE A 258 -6.73 -5.58 -0.32
N LEU A 259 -7.68 -5.07 0.47
CA LEU A 259 -8.74 -5.90 1.04
C LEU A 259 -9.59 -6.57 -0.03
N GLU A 260 -9.91 -5.85 -1.11
CA GLU A 260 -10.72 -6.35 -2.22
C GLU A 260 -9.91 -7.32 -3.11
N ARG A 261 -8.71 -6.94 -3.55
CA ARG A 261 -7.89 -7.76 -4.46
C ARG A 261 -7.42 -9.08 -3.86
N LYS A 262 -7.28 -9.14 -2.53
CA LYS A 262 -6.88 -10.35 -1.80
C LYS A 262 -8.09 -11.10 -1.21
N ASN A 263 -9.31 -10.78 -1.64
CA ASN A 263 -10.56 -11.44 -1.24
C ASN A 263 -10.77 -11.51 0.28
N ILE A 264 -10.30 -10.49 1.00
CA ILE A 264 -10.54 -10.33 2.45
C ILE A 264 -11.89 -9.61 2.68
N ARG A 265 -12.35 -8.89 1.65
CA ARG A 265 -13.67 -8.31 1.46
C ARG A 265 -14.13 -8.66 0.05
N ASP A 266 -15.41 -9.03 -0.08
CA ASP A 266 -15.95 -9.59 -1.33
C ASP A 266 -16.81 -8.58 -2.12
N GLN A 267 -16.81 -7.32 -1.70
CA GLN A 267 -17.70 -6.30 -2.25
C GLN A 267 -17.35 -5.94 -3.69
N TYR A 268 -16.07 -5.87 -4.03
CA TYR A 268 -15.60 -5.63 -5.38
C TYR A 268 -16.09 -6.71 -6.34
N GLN A 269 -15.98 -7.98 -5.96
CA GLN A 269 -16.43 -9.11 -6.79
C GLN A 269 -17.93 -9.03 -7.07
N TYR A 270 -18.73 -8.76 -6.03
CA TYR A 270 -20.17 -8.59 -6.16
C TYR A 270 -20.55 -7.42 -7.08
N ILE A 271 -19.90 -6.26 -6.90
CA ILE A 271 -20.10 -5.09 -7.78
C ILE A 271 -19.68 -5.42 -9.22
N ASN A 272 -18.57 -6.12 -9.40
CA ASN A 272 -18.05 -6.49 -10.71
C ASN A 272 -19.04 -7.39 -11.47
N GLN A 273 -19.60 -8.39 -10.79
CA GLN A 273 -20.64 -9.26 -11.38
C GLN A 273 -21.86 -8.47 -11.85
N ILE A 274 -22.33 -7.51 -11.06
CA ILE A 274 -23.45 -6.63 -11.45
C ILE A 274 -23.06 -5.80 -12.68
N VAL A 275 -21.94 -5.08 -12.60
CA VAL A 275 -21.49 -4.17 -13.68
C VAL A 275 -21.29 -4.94 -14.98
N ASP A 276 -20.61 -6.09 -14.95
CA ASP A 276 -20.34 -6.89 -16.14
C ASP A 276 -21.63 -7.43 -16.78
N LYS A 277 -22.60 -7.88 -15.96
CA LYS A 277 -23.93 -8.33 -16.44
C LYS A 277 -24.67 -7.23 -17.21
N ILE A 278 -24.62 -5.99 -16.73
CA ILE A 278 -25.47 -4.89 -17.24
C ILE A 278 -24.74 -3.90 -18.16
N ASN A 279 -23.42 -4.03 -18.34
CA ASN A 279 -22.59 -3.08 -19.10
C ASN A 279 -23.14 -2.80 -20.52
N ASN A 280 -23.73 -3.82 -21.16
CA ASN A 280 -24.30 -3.77 -22.50
C ASN A 280 -25.83 -3.56 -22.54
N TYR A 281 -26.48 -3.45 -21.38
CA TYR A 281 -27.89 -3.07 -21.31
C TYR A 281 -28.04 -1.62 -21.79
N PHE A 282 -29.26 -1.23 -22.10
CA PHE A 282 -29.52 0.08 -22.69
C PHE A 282 -30.76 0.74 -22.12
N ILE A 283 -30.83 2.04 -22.34
CA ILE A 283 -31.98 2.89 -22.09
C ILE A 283 -32.41 3.51 -23.42
N TYR A 284 -33.70 3.80 -23.54
CA TYR A 284 -34.22 4.55 -24.67
C TYR A 284 -34.16 6.04 -24.35
N GLN A 285 -33.50 6.81 -25.22
CA GLN A 285 -33.53 8.26 -25.19
C GLN A 285 -34.24 8.73 -26.45
N LYS A 286 -35.50 9.14 -26.29
CA LYS A 286 -36.47 9.36 -27.38
C LYS A 286 -36.68 8.06 -28.17
N GLU A 287 -35.83 7.77 -29.15
CA GLU A 287 -35.89 6.56 -29.99
C GLU A 287 -34.55 5.84 -30.11
N ASN A 288 -33.45 6.46 -29.67
CA ASN A 288 -32.12 5.89 -29.75
C ASN A 288 -31.83 4.97 -28.57
N LYS A 289 -31.17 3.84 -28.86
CA LYS A 289 -30.66 2.91 -27.85
C LYS A 289 -29.28 3.37 -27.39
N VAL A 290 -29.18 3.83 -26.14
CA VAL A 290 -27.89 4.19 -25.52
C VAL A 290 -27.49 3.06 -24.57
N LYS A 291 -26.36 2.40 -24.83
CA LYS A 291 -25.82 1.39 -23.90
C LYS A 291 -25.30 2.08 -22.63
N LEU A 292 -25.41 1.42 -21.48
CA LEU A 292 -24.94 1.97 -20.22
C LEU A 292 -23.44 2.29 -20.24
N ILE A 293 -22.62 1.46 -20.90
CA ILE A 293 -21.18 1.72 -21.10
C ILE A 293 -20.91 3.02 -21.87
N GLN A 294 -21.75 3.38 -22.84
CA GLN A 294 -21.58 4.64 -23.58
C GLN A 294 -21.85 5.83 -22.66
N VAL A 295 -22.89 5.74 -21.81
CA VAL A 295 -23.17 6.79 -20.81
C VAL A 295 -21.99 6.96 -19.85
N PHE A 296 -21.40 5.86 -19.37
CA PHE A 296 -20.19 5.93 -18.54
C PHE A 296 -19.02 6.59 -19.26
N ASN A 297 -18.73 6.18 -20.51
CA ASN A 297 -17.63 6.73 -21.30
C ASN A 297 -17.79 8.22 -21.57
N HIS A 298 -19.03 8.70 -21.67
CA HIS A 298 -19.34 10.11 -21.81
C HIS A 298 -19.19 10.89 -20.48
N ILE A 299 -19.61 10.31 -19.35
CA ILE A 299 -19.55 10.95 -18.02
C ILE A 299 -18.13 11.03 -17.47
N LEU A 300 -17.31 10.00 -17.68
CA LEU A 300 -15.99 9.89 -17.03
C LEU A 300 -15.07 11.09 -17.35
N PRO A 301 -14.88 11.52 -18.61
CA PRO A 301 -14.08 12.70 -18.92
C PRO A 301 -14.60 13.99 -18.25
N LYS A 302 -15.93 14.20 -18.24
CA LYS A 302 -16.56 15.36 -17.58
C LYS A 302 -16.34 15.35 -16.06
N LEU A 303 -16.30 14.16 -15.46
CA LEU A 303 -16.01 13.99 -14.03
C LEU A 303 -14.55 14.38 -13.70
N ILE A 304 -13.61 13.94 -14.56
CA ILE A 304 -12.16 14.11 -14.42
C ILE A 304 -11.74 15.57 -14.63
N ASN A 305 -12.19 16.23 -15.71
CA ASN A 305 -11.77 17.60 -16.07
C ASN A 305 -12.04 18.65 -14.99
N LYS A 306 -12.88 18.31 -14.00
CA LYS A 306 -13.31 19.17 -12.89
C LYS A 306 -12.83 18.63 -11.52
N ASN A 307 -11.94 17.64 -11.45
CA ASN A 307 -11.42 17.07 -10.21
C ASN A 307 -10.00 16.48 -10.39
N TYR A 308 -9.00 17.34 -10.18
CA TYR A 308 -7.59 16.99 -10.33
C TYR A 308 -7.13 15.81 -9.45
N THR A 309 -7.64 15.70 -8.21
CA THR A 309 -7.30 14.57 -7.33
C THR A 309 -7.81 13.25 -7.90
N LEU A 310 -9.06 13.21 -8.37
CA LEU A 310 -9.63 12.01 -8.99
C LEU A 310 -8.91 11.65 -10.29
N GLU A 311 -8.59 12.65 -11.12
CA GLU A 311 -7.79 12.45 -12.33
C GLU A 311 -6.47 11.76 -12.01
N THR A 312 -5.74 12.27 -11.02
CA THR A 312 -4.43 11.75 -10.62
C THR A 312 -4.55 10.32 -10.08
N LEU A 313 -5.55 10.05 -9.24
CA LEU A 313 -5.82 8.69 -8.75
C LEU A 313 -6.15 7.70 -9.88
N LEU A 314 -6.83 8.14 -10.93
CA LEU A 314 -7.16 7.30 -12.09
C LEU A 314 -5.96 7.02 -13.00
N LYS A 315 -4.87 7.81 -12.88
CA LYS A 315 -3.60 7.54 -13.57
C LYS A 315 -2.77 6.47 -12.85
N VAL A 316 -2.93 6.30 -11.54
CA VAL A 316 -2.27 5.25 -10.76
C VAL A 316 -2.92 3.89 -11.09
N ASN A 317 -2.19 3.04 -11.82
CA ASN A 317 -2.69 1.77 -12.35
C ASN A 317 -3.33 0.86 -11.27
N TYR A 318 -2.74 0.84 -10.08
CA TYR A 318 -3.26 0.04 -8.96
C TYR A 318 -4.66 0.46 -8.51
N PHE A 319 -4.97 1.76 -8.57
CA PHE A 319 -6.27 2.30 -8.18
C PHE A 319 -7.26 2.36 -9.35
N LYS A 320 -6.76 2.59 -10.56
CA LYS A 320 -7.55 2.83 -11.78
C LYS A 320 -8.67 1.83 -12.00
N ARG A 321 -8.35 0.53 -11.99
CA ARG A 321 -9.34 -0.53 -12.25
C ARG A 321 -10.45 -0.53 -11.20
N TRP A 322 -10.10 -0.32 -9.93
CA TRP A 322 -11.06 -0.27 -8.84
C TRP A 322 -11.97 0.96 -8.97
N LEU A 323 -11.38 2.14 -9.19
CA LEU A 323 -12.14 3.39 -9.35
C LEU A 323 -13.06 3.36 -10.57
N HIS A 324 -12.60 2.84 -11.72
CA HIS A 324 -13.45 2.67 -12.91
C HIS A 324 -14.68 1.82 -12.61
N LEU A 325 -14.50 0.69 -11.92
CA LEU A 325 -15.62 -0.18 -11.57
C LEU A 325 -16.64 0.55 -10.66
N ILE A 326 -16.15 1.24 -9.62
CA ILE A 326 -17.02 1.96 -8.70
C ILE A 326 -17.76 3.10 -9.41
N ILE A 327 -17.09 3.85 -10.28
CA ILE A 327 -17.72 4.93 -11.05
C ILE A 327 -18.78 4.35 -12.01
N LYS A 328 -18.49 3.26 -12.73
CA LYS A 328 -19.49 2.56 -13.55
C LYS A 328 -20.71 2.16 -12.73
N TYR A 329 -20.50 1.54 -11.57
CA TYR A 329 -21.58 1.14 -10.68
C TYR A 329 -22.44 2.33 -10.24
N ILE A 330 -21.82 3.48 -9.90
CA ILE A 330 -22.54 4.71 -9.55
C ILE A 330 -23.40 5.18 -10.73
N VAL A 331 -22.83 5.27 -11.93
CA VAL A 331 -23.55 5.68 -13.14
C VAL A 331 -24.76 4.77 -13.36
N TYR A 332 -24.56 3.44 -13.32
CA TYR A 332 -25.62 2.47 -13.61
C TYR A 332 -26.71 2.49 -12.54
N SER A 333 -26.33 2.67 -11.28
CA SER A 333 -27.25 2.80 -10.16
C SER A 333 -28.12 4.05 -10.28
N ILE A 334 -27.54 5.20 -10.60
CA ILE A 334 -28.31 6.44 -10.81
C ILE A 334 -29.25 6.30 -12.01
N ILE A 335 -28.77 5.73 -13.13
CA ILE A 335 -29.63 5.48 -14.30
C ILE A 335 -30.82 4.59 -13.93
N ASN A 336 -30.57 3.49 -13.20
CA ASN A 336 -31.61 2.55 -12.79
C ASN A 336 -32.68 3.17 -11.90
N THR A 337 -32.35 4.23 -11.14
CA THR A 337 -33.34 4.97 -10.33
C THR A 337 -34.20 5.94 -11.13
N LYS A 338 -33.75 6.34 -12.33
CA LYS A 338 -34.39 7.41 -13.12
C LYS A 338 -34.99 6.94 -14.44
N TYR A 339 -34.49 5.83 -14.98
CA TYR A 339 -34.84 5.35 -16.32
C TYR A 339 -35.11 3.86 -16.30
N THR A 340 -35.95 3.40 -17.24
CA THR A 340 -36.17 1.97 -17.47
C THR A 340 -35.00 1.41 -18.27
N ILE A 341 -34.27 0.46 -17.68
CA ILE A 341 -33.17 -0.27 -18.33
C ILE A 341 -33.73 -1.50 -19.04
N PHE A 342 -33.18 -1.82 -20.20
CA PHE A 342 -33.55 -2.96 -21.04
C PHE A 342 -32.35 -3.87 -21.27
N GLU A 343 -32.55 -5.18 -21.05
CA GLU A 343 -31.54 -6.20 -21.34
C GLU A 343 -31.46 -6.48 -22.85
N LYS A 344 -32.64 -6.55 -23.48
CA LYS A 344 -32.86 -6.72 -24.92
C LYS A 344 -34.17 -6.03 -25.30
N LYS A 345 -34.45 -5.92 -26.60
CA LYS A 345 -35.70 -5.31 -27.10
C LYS A 345 -36.90 -6.00 -26.42
N GLY A 346 -37.76 -5.22 -25.78
CA GLY A 346 -38.94 -5.70 -25.06
C GLY A 346 -38.70 -6.31 -23.67
N LYS A 347 -37.46 -6.64 -23.28
CA LYS A 347 -37.16 -7.20 -21.94
C LYS A 347 -36.58 -6.14 -21.01
N LYS A 348 -37.41 -5.68 -20.06
CA LYS A 348 -37.00 -4.73 -19.00
C LYS A 348 -36.14 -5.42 -17.95
N PHE A 349 -35.06 -4.77 -17.55
CA PHE A 349 -34.30 -5.13 -16.35
C PHE A 349 -35.05 -4.60 -15.12
N LYS A 350 -35.27 -5.46 -14.12
CA LYS A 350 -36.09 -5.13 -12.95
C LYS A 350 -35.32 -5.14 -11.63
N GLU A 351 -34.11 -5.69 -11.60
CA GLU A 351 -33.34 -5.80 -10.37
C GLU A 351 -32.83 -4.41 -9.95
N PRO A 352 -33.03 -3.97 -8.71
CA PRO A 352 -32.49 -2.70 -8.25
C PRO A 352 -30.97 -2.77 -8.14
N ILE A 353 -30.31 -1.67 -8.52
CA ILE A 353 -28.86 -1.49 -8.31
C ILE A 353 -28.69 -0.46 -7.19
N PRO A 354 -28.52 -0.87 -5.92
CA PRO A 354 -28.59 0.07 -4.81
C PRO A 354 -27.25 0.77 -4.55
N LEU A 355 -27.25 2.12 -4.53
CA LEU A 355 -26.06 2.93 -4.22
C LEU A 355 -25.47 2.63 -2.84
N LYS A 356 -26.28 2.20 -1.86
CA LYS A 356 -25.78 1.90 -0.51
C LYS A 356 -24.67 0.85 -0.48
N LEU A 357 -24.56 0.01 -1.51
CA LEU A 357 -23.54 -1.03 -1.57
C LEU A 357 -22.14 -0.47 -1.65
N ILE A 358 -21.90 0.66 -2.33
CA ILE A 358 -20.54 1.23 -2.43
C ILE A 358 -20.12 2.01 -1.18
N LEU A 359 -21.07 2.38 -0.33
CA LEU A 359 -20.79 3.12 0.89
C LEU A 359 -20.13 2.19 1.91
N LEU A 360 -18.88 2.49 2.22
CA LEU A 360 -18.04 1.70 3.13
C LEU A 360 -18.49 1.96 4.57
N LYS A 361 -18.31 0.99 5.49
CA LYS A 361 -18.60 1.20 6.92
C LYS A 361 -17.96 2.50 7.41
N LYS A 362 -18.80 3.47 7.82
CA LYS A 362 -18.45 4.90 7.97
C LYS A 362 -17.18 5.17 8.77
N SER A 363 -16.84 4.33 9.76
CA SER A 363 -15.72 4.59 10.68
C SER A 363 -14.32 4.32 10.13
N ARG A 364 -14.15 3.52 9.06
CA ARG A 364 -12.81 3.09 8.61
C ARG A 364 -12.30 3.72 7.31
N PHE A 365 -13.21 4.20 6.48
CA PHE A 365 -12.90 4.78 5.17
C PHE A 365 -13.68 6.07 4.97
N LYS A 366 -13.56 6.97 5.95
CA LYS A 366 -14.40 8.19 6.01
C LYS A 366 -14.07 9.09 4.82
N ILE A 367 -12.78 9.28 4.57
CA ILE A 367 -12.32 10.20 3.53
C ILE A 367 -12.69 9.68 2.14
N LEU A 368 -12.51 8.38 1.90
CA LEU A 368 -12.91 7.76 0.66
C LEU A 368 -14.42 7.77 0.46
N ASN A 369 -15.21 7.56 1.52
CA ASN A 369 -16.66 7.72 1.46
C ASN A 369 -17.08 9.14 1.06
N ASP A 370 -16.41 10.16 1.59
CA ASP A 370 -16.72 11.55 1.26
C ASP A 370 -16.33 11.88 -0.20
N LEU A 371 -15.22 11.33 -0.71
CA LEU A 371 -14.90 11.39 -2.14
C LEU A 371 -16.00 10.69 -2.99
N ILE A 372 -16.42 9.50 -2.60
CA ILE A 372 -17.47 8.74 -3.31
C ILE A 372 -18.78 9.53 -3.35
N LYS A 373 -19.20 10.17 -2.25
CA LYS A 373 -20.40 11.02 -2.22
C LYS A 373 -20.29 12.20 -3.19
N LYS A 374 -19.15 12.90 -3.19
CA LYS A 374 -18.89 13.99 -4.15
C LYS A 374 -18.97 13.50 -5.60
N ILE A 375 -18.47 12.29 -5.87
CA ILE A 375 -18.58 11.64 -7.18
C ILE A 375 -20.05 11.35 -7.53
N ILE A 376 -20.83 10.77 -6.60
CA ILE A 376 -22.27 10.49 -6.79
C ILE A 376 -23.02 11.78 -7.14
N GLU A 377 -22.84 12.84 -6.35
CA GLU A 377 -23.52 14.12 -6.56
C GLU A 377 -23.22 14.71 -7.94
N LYS A 378 -21.95 14.64 -8.36
CA LYS A 378 -21.51 15.16 -9.65
C LYS A 378 -22.02 14.33 -10.81
N ILE A 379 -21.95 13.00 -10.74
CA ILE A 379 -22.52 12.11 -11.75
C ILE A 379 -24.04 12.33 -11.87
N ASN A 380 -24.73 12.49 -10.73
CA ASN A 380 -26.16 12.74 -10.73
C ASN A 380 -26.53 14.03 -11.47
N LYS A 381 -25.77 15.11 -11.28
CA LYS A 381 -25.94 16.38 -11.99
C LYS A 381 -25.68 16.24 -13.49
N GLU A 382 -24.58 15.58 -13.87
CA GLU A 382 -24.22 15.38 -15.29
C GLU A 382 -25.25 14.50 -16.02
N ILE A 383 -25.79 13.45 -15.37
CA ILE A 383 -26.89 12.65 -15.94
C ILE A 383 -28.13 13.51 -16.17
N ILE A 384 -28.55 14.33 -15.20
CA ILE A 384 -29.72 15.22 -15.38
C ILE A 384 -29.49 16.17 -16.57
N TYR A 385 -28.29 16.74 -16.66
CA TYR A 385 -27.95 17.66 -17.74
C TYR A 385 -28.02 17.00 -19.12
N ILE A 386 -27.42 15.81 -19.28
CA ILE A 386 -27.42 15.05 -20.55
C ILE A 386 -28.85 14.76 -21.02
N TYR A 387 -29.75 14.45 -20.09
CA TYR A 387 -31.14 14.10 -20.43
C TYR A 387 -32.04 15.30 -20.67
N ASN A 388 -31.78 16.45 -20.02
CA ASN A 388 -32.62 17.62 -20.13
C ASN A 388 -32.18 18.60 -21.24
N ASN A 389 -30.87 18.71 -21.51
CA ASN A 389 -30.32 19.84 -22.27
C ASN A 389 -29.59 19.47 -23.58
N GLU A 390 -29.18 18.22 -23.79
CA GLU A 390 -28.52 17.85 -25.05
C GLU A 390 -29.55 17.63 -26.17
N LYS A 391 -30.04 18.75 -26.74
CA LYS A 391 -30.87 18.80 -27.96
C LYS A 391 -30.04 18.72 -29.25
N SER A 392 -28.69 18.84 -29.23
CA SER A 392 -27.88 18.83 -30.46
C SER A 392 -26.45 18.26 -30.38
N SER A 393 -25.85 18.03 -29.20
CA SER A 393 -24.42 17.61 -29.13
C SER A 393 -24.17 16.12 -29.17
N MET A 394 -25.21 15.30 -29.00
CA MET A 394 -25.05 13.85 -29.00
C MET A 394 -24.88 13.28 -30.40
N GLU A 395 -25.35 13.92 -31.49
CA GLU A 395 -25.16 13.47 -32.89
C GLU A 395 -23.70 13.13 -33.25
N TYR A 396 -22.72 13.73 -32.57
CA TYR A 396 -21.29 13.44 -32.77
C TYR A 396 -20.76 12.18 -32.05
N LEU A 397 -21.53 11.59 -31.12
CA LEU A 397 -21.22 10.29 -30.50
C LEU A 397 -21.88 9.10 -31.23
N TRP A 398 -22.63 9.38 -32.31
CA TRP A 398 -23.43 8.39 -33.06
C TRP A 398 -22.89 8.09 -34.47
N LYS A 399 -21.69 8.57 -34.80
CA LYS A 399 -20.81 8.03 -35.84
C LYS A 399 -19.57 7.45 -35.16
#